data_AF-R8BUU7-F1
#
_entry.id   AF-R8BUU7-F1
#
_cell.length_a   1.000
_cell.length_b   1.000
_cell.length_c   1.000
_cell.angle_alpha   90.00
_cell.angle_beta   90.00
_cell.angle_gamma   90.00
#
_symmetry.space_group_name_H-M   'P 1'
#
loop_
_entity.id
_entity.type
_entity.pdbx_description
1 polymer ?
#
loop_
_entity_poly.entity_id
_entity_poly.type
_entity_poly.pdbx_seq_one_letter_code
_entity_poly.pdbx_strand_id
1 'polypeptide(L)'
;MAVELHHFNTALDRLRFAYWVPNVSGGLVTSKIPQKTNWELGSNIRYAKAAEQAGIEYGLTQIRFLASYGAARQHQSVSFSQAILGATKSIKIIAAILPGIWNPTVAAKQIASIDSYSNGRIAVNIVSGWFKGEFTSVGEWWLEHAERYRRRNEFIRVFKGIWTSPDETGLTFSGDFYRYTNSNLSPKPVQTPHPGIFQGGNSDDARTNAAEV
;
A
#
# COMPACT_ATOMS: atom_id res chain seq x y z
N MET A 1 20.49 14.08 -9.08
CA MET A 1 21.35 14.27 -7.90
C MET A 1 21.28 13.00 -7.09
N ALA A 2 22.42 12.37 -6.80
CA ALA A 2 22.47 11.19 -5.94
C ALA A 2 21.91 11.58 -4.56
N VAL A 3 20.92 10.83 -4.08
CA VAL A 3 20.44 10.98 -2.70
C VAL A 3 21.61 10.52 -1.83
N GLU A 4 22.17 11.45 -1.07
CA GLU A 4 23.21 11.15 -0.09
C GLU A 4 22.63 10.11 0.87
N LEU A 5 23.14 8.87 0.79
CA LEU A 5 22.71 7.80 1.67
C LEU A 5 23.00 8.23 3.10
N HIS A 6 21.98 8.16 3.95
CA HIS A 6 22.11 8.48 5.36
C HIS A 6 23.31 7.72 5.95
N HIS A 7 24.20 8.40 6.67
CA HIS A 7 25.46 7.81 7.18
C HIS A 7 25.22 6.71 8.24
N PHE A 8 23.98 6.59 8.71
CA PHE A 8 23.52 5.46 9.50
C PHE A 8 22.86 4.41 8.59
N ASN A 9 23.22 3.14 8.77
CA ASN A 9 22.61 2.01 8.07
C ASN A 9 22.93 1.98 6.56
N THR A 10 24.19 1.80 6.17
CA THR A 10 24.66 1.80 4.76
C THR A 10 25.10 0.42 4.22
N ALA A 11 25.22 -0.60 5.06
CA ALA A 11 25.61 -1.95 4.63
C ALA A 11 24.57 -2.59 3.68
N LEU A 12 25.00 -3.44 2.74
CA LEU A 12 24.09 -4.02 1.75
C LEU A 12 23.12 -5.05 2.34
N ASP A 13 23.54 -5.74 3.40
CA ASP A 13 22.83 -6.81 4.13
C ASP A 13 22.11 -6.30 5.37
N ARG A 14 22.03 -4.97 5.53
CA ARG A 14 21.49 -4.35 6.73
C ARG A 14 19.99 -4.62 6.92
N LEU A 15 19.58 -4.59 8.18
CA LEU A 15 18.17 -4.56 8.55
C LEU A 15 17.52 -3.27 8.04
N ARG A 16 16.34 -3.42 7.45
CA ARG A 16 15.48 -2.31 7.04
C ARG A 16 14.35 -2.18 8.03
N PHE A 17 14.01 -0.96 8.38
CA PHE A 17 12.95 -0.66 9.33
C PHE A 17 11.78 0.00 8.64
N ALA A 18 10.59 -0.35 9.13
CA ALA A 18 9.36 0.31 8.79
C ALA A 18 8.66 0.73 10.07
N TYR A 19 7.98 1.88 10.05
CA TYR A 19 7.06 2.26 11.10
C TYR A 19 5.62 2.27 10.59
N TRP A 20 4.67 2.02 11.48
CA TRP A 20 3.27 2.21 11.18
C TRP A 20 2.94 3.70 11.22
N VAL A 21 2.44 4.24 10.12
CA VAL A 21 2.03 5.64 10.02
C VAL A 21 0.74 5.82 10.84
N PRO A 22 0.72 6.71 11.85
CA PRO A 22 -0.49 6.98 12.63
C PRO A 22 -1.55 7.75 11.81
N ASN A 23 -2.16 7.13 10.80
CA ASN A 23 -3.23 7.74 9.98
C ASN A 23 -4.65 7.49 10.55
N VAL A 24 -4.74 7.19 11.86
CA VAL A 24 -5.98 6.92 12.60
C VAL A 24 -5.92 7.59 13.98
N SER A 25 -7.03 8.16 14.44
CA SER A 25 -7.13 8.79 15.77
C SER A 25 -7.10 7.74 16.88
N GLY A 26 -6.57 8.08 18.06
CA GLY A 26 -6.54 7.16 19.21
C GLY A 26 -5.35 6.21 19.21
N GLY A 27 -4.46 6.31 18.22
CA GLY A 27 -3.23 5.54 18.12
C GLY A 27 -3.39 4.23 17.36
N LEU A 28 -2.30 3.46 17.31
CA LEU A 28 -2.19 2.24 16.50
C LEU A 28 -2.48 0.96 17.28
N VAL A 29 -2.69 1.10 18.60
CA VAL A 29 -2.90 -0.02 19.52
C VAL A 29 -4.14 0.29 20.33
N THR A 30 -5.04 -0.70 20.43
CA THR A 30 -6.18 -0.63 21.36
C THR A 30 -5.63 -0.63 22.79
N SER A 31 -5.58 0.53 23.42
CA SER A 31 -5.00 0.72 24.74
C SER A 31 -5.76 1.75 25.54
N LYS A 32 -5.80 1.57 26.87
CA LYS A 32 -6.27 2.60 27.81
C LYS A 32 -5.19 3.64 28.12
N ILE A 33 -3.95 3.40 27.72
CA ILE A 33 -2.83 4.32 27.93
C ILE A 33 -2.96 5.48 26.92
N PRO A 34 -2.89 6.75 27.36
CA PRO A 34 -2.91 7.90 26.47
C PRO A 34 -1.84 7.80 25.39
N GLN A 35 -2.26 7.88 24.13
CA GLN A 35 -1.36 7.75 22.99
C GLN A 35 -0.73 9.09 22.59
N LYS A 36 0.58 9.04 22.36
CA LYS A 36 1.48 10.10 21.84
C LYS A 36 1.17 10.64 20.45
N THR A 37 0.44 9.87 19.65
CA THR A 37 0.40 10.02 18.20
C THR A 37 -0.83 10.82 17.77
N ASN A 38 -0.67 11.59 16.70
CA ASN A 38 -1.74 12.38 16.10
C ASN A 38 -1.96 11.96 14.64
N TRP A 39 -3.24 11.83 14.28
CA TRP A 39 -3.72 11.36 12.98
C TRP A 39 -3.61 12.41 11.88
N GLU A 40 -3.49 13.68 12.22
CA GLU A 40 -3.42 14.78 11.26
C GLU A 40 -2.19 14.71 10.36
N LEU A 41 -2.34 15.20 9.12
CA LEU A 41 -1.26 15.23 8.12
C LEU A 41 -0.01 15.95 8.62
N GLY A 42 -0.16 17.12 9.26
CA GLY A 42 0.97 17.91 9.75
C GLY A 42 1.84 17.15 10.75
N SER A 43 1.21 16.33 11.60
CA SER A 43 1.92 15.47 12.56
C SER A 43 2.63 14.31 11.87
N ASN A 44 1.97 13.68 10.90
CA ASN A 44 2.56 12.57 10.14
C ASN A 44 3.70 13.01 9.21
N ILE A 45 3.68 14.24 8.68
CA ILE A 45 4.84 14.81 7.96
C ILE A 45 6.03 14.96 8.92
N ARG A 46 5.81 15.43 10.16
CA ARG A 46 6.90 15.51 11.15
C ARG A 46 7.46 14.12 11.49
N TYR A 47 6.58 13.14 11.70
CA TYR A 47 7.00 11.76 11.98
C TYR A 47 7.79 11.15 10.81
N ALA A 48 7.34 11.36 9.57
CA ALA A 48 8.04 10.85 8.40
C ALA A 48 9.43 11.48 8.23
N LYS A 49 9.56 12.80 8.44
CA LYS A 49 10.88 13.47 8.43
C LYS A 49 11.80 13.00 9.55
N ALA A 50 11.26 12.78 10.74
CA ALA A 50 12.04 12.22 11.85
C ALA A 50 12.50 10.78 11.54
N ALA A 51 11.64 9.97 10.92
CA ALA A 51 11.97 8.63 10.46
C ALA A 51 13.08 8.67 9.38
N GLU A 52 13.02 9.59 8.42
CA GLU A 52 14.09 9.82 7.44
C GLU A 52 15.43 10.12 8.11
N GLN A 53 15.43 11.05 9.06
CA GLN A 53 16.62 11.46 9.83
C GLN A 53 17.16 10.35 10.75
N ALA A 54 16.32 9.38 11.11
CA ALA A 54 16.73 8.23 11.90
C ALA A 54 17.20 7.05 11.02
N GLY A 55 17.16 7.18 9.69
CA GLY A 55 17.50 6.10 8.78
C GLY A 55 16.44 4.99 8.69
N ILE A 56 15.17 5.29 8.97
CA ILE A 56 14.04 4.38 8.75
C ILE A 56 13.58 4.52 7.31
N GLU A 57 13.50 3.40 6.58
CA GLU A 57 13.28 3.41 5.12
C GLU A 57 11.82 3.46 4.71
N TYR A 58 10.93 2.90 5.55
CA TYR A 58 9.51 2.74 5.19
C TYR A 58 8.56 3.31 6.25
N GLY A 59 7.47 3.90 5.79
CA GLY A 59 6.24 4.06 6.57
C GLY A 59 5.11 3.23 5.96
N LEU A 60 4.28 2.57 6.77
CA LEU A 60 3.09 1.84 6.31
C LEU A 60 1.82 2.57 6.72
N THR A 61 1.04 3.06 5.76
CA THR A 61 -0.31 3.58 6.02
C THR A 61 -1.32 2.43 5.99
N GLN A 62 -2.02 2.21 7.09
CA GLN A 62 -3.06 1.20 7.16
C GLN A 62 -4.32 1.63 6.41
N ILE A 63 -5.08 0.64 5.93
CA ILE A 63 -6.34 0.84 5.22
C ILE A 63 -7.53 0.43 6.09
N ARG A 64 -8.46 1.36 6.22
CA ARG A 64 -9.87 1.18 6.54
C ARG A 64 -10.63 2.29 5.83
N PHE A 65 -11.90 2.05 5.54
CA PHE A 65 -12.81 3.07 5.02
C PHE A 65 -13.69 3.64 6.13
N LEU A 66 -13.87 2.88 7.20
CA LEU A 66 -14.53 3.31 8.42
C LEU A 66 -13.51 3.34 9.56
N ALA A 67 -13.56 4.40 10.37
CA ALA A 67 -12.80 4.43 11.61
C ALA A 67 -13.22 3.25 12.51
N SER A 68 -12.24 2.63 13.18
CA SER A 68 -12.41 1.37 13.93
C SER A 68 -11.54 1.37 15.18
N TYR A 69 -11.69 0.35 16.03
CA TYR A 69 -10.89 0.21 17.27
C TYR A 69 -11.06 1.37 18.26
N GLY A 70 -12.26 1.97 18.29
CA GLY A 70 -12.54 3.15 19.11
C GLY A 70 -11.99 4.46 18.54
N ALA A 71 -11.38 4.44 17.36
CA ALA A 71 -11.01 5.65 16.63
C ALA A 71 -12.25 6.37 16.09
N ALA A 72 -12.24 7.70 16.18
CA ALA A 72 -13.26 8.55 15.58
C ALA A 72 -12.93 8.96 14.13
N ARG A 73 -11.65 8.92 13.74
CA ARG A 73 -11.17 9.46 12.46
C ARG A 73 -10.09 8.57 11.87
N GLN A 74 -10.14 8.39 10.55
CA GLN A 74 -9.14 7.65 9.79
C GLN A 74 -8.95 8.26 8.41
N HIS A 75 -7.71 8.49 8.01
CA HIS A 75 -7.39 8.93 6.66
C HIS A 75 -7.29 7.75 5.69
N GLN A 76 -7.67 8.01 4.44
CA GLN A 76 -7.51 7.07 3.34
C GLN A 76 -6.01 6.85 3.06
N SER A 77 -5.61 5.58 2.95
CA SER A 77 -4.21 5.15 2.86
C SER A 77 -3.41 5.76 1.70
N VAL A 78 -3.95 5.72 0.48
CA VAL A 78 -3.23 6.10 -0.75
C VAL A 78 -3.05 7.62 -0.86
N SER A 79 -4.10 8.39 -0.65
CA SER A 79 -4.04 9.86 -0.70
C SER A 79 -3.20 10.44 0.44
N PHE A 80 -3.25 9.83 1.63
CA PHE A 80 -2.40 10.22 2.74
C PHE A 80 -0.92 9.90 2.48
N SER A 81 -0.64 8.74 1.87
CA SER A 81 0.71 8.38 1.43
C SER A 81 1.27 9.39 0.44
N GLN A 82 0.49 9.77 -0.57
CA GLN A 82 0.88 10.80 -1.54
C GLN A 82 1.23 12.12 -0.86
N ALA A 83 0.40 12.58 0.09
CA ALA A 83 0.64 13.83 0.80
C ALA A 83 1.94 13.81 1.63
N ILE A 84 2.23 12.69 2.32
CA ILE A 84 3.49 12.51 3.05
C ILE A 84 4.68 12.47 2.08
N LEU A 85 4.56 11.73 0.97
CA LEU A 85 5.62 11.63 -0.03
C LEU A 85 5.95 13.00 -0.63
N GLY A 86 4.97 13.87 -0.86
CA GLY A 86 5.21 15.24 -1.34
C GLY A 86 6.01 16.13 -0.37
N ALA A 87 6.05 15.78 0.91
CA ALA A 87 6.74 16.56 1.96
C ALA A 87 8.04 15.93 2.46
N THR A 88 8.48 14.82 1.84
CA THR A 88 9.65 14.01 2.24
C THR A 88 10.60 13.81 1.05
N LYS A 89 11.80 13.29 1.29
CA LYS A 89 12.89 13.25 0.30
C LYS A 89 13.37 11.84 -0.05
N SER A 90 13.46 10.94 0.92
CA SER A 90 14.07 9.62 0.81
C SER A 90 13.19 8.49 1.35
N ILE A 91 12.34 8.73 2.35
CA ILE A 91 11.47 7.67 2.89
C ILE A 91 10.51 7.16 1.82
N LYS A 92 10.30 5.84 1.85
CA LYS A 92 9.29 5.16 1.06
C LYS A 92 8.03 4.97 1.87
N ILE A 93 6.88 5.05 1.22
CA ILE A 93 5.60 4.83 1.90
C ILE A 93 4.89 3.63 1.25
N ILE A 94 4.50 2.67 2.08
CA ILE A 94 3.74 1.49 1.72
C ILE A 94 2.27 1.85 1.95
N ALA A 95 1.50 2.01 0.87
CA ALA A 95 0.07 2.25 0.95
C ALA A 95 -0.70 0.94 0.98
N ALA A 96 -1.43 0.66 2.06
CA ALA A 96 -2.34 -0.48 2.07
C ALA A 96 -3.53 -0.28 1.13
N ILE A 97 -3.87 -1.31 0.35
CA ILE A 97 -4.97 -1.36 -0.62
C ILE A 97 -5.77 -2.64 -0.41
N LEU A 98 -7.10 -2.53 -0.46
CA LEU A 98 -8.04 -3.62 -0.19
C LEU A 98 -8.83 -4.00 -1.46
N PRO A 99 -8.53 -5.15 -2.10
CA PRO A 99 -9.28 -5.67 -3.24
C PRO A 99 -10.75 -5.92 -2.90
N GLY A 100 -11.63 -5.65 -3.87
CA GLY A 100 -13.09 -5.68 -3.73
C GLY A 100 -13.65 -4.26 -3.65
N ILE A 101 -13.17 -3.44 -2.71
CA ILE A 101 -13.53 -2.00 -2.68
C ILE A 101 -12.72 -1.22 -3.71
N TRP A 102 -11.43 -1.55 -3.87
CA TRP A 102 -10.60 -0.94 -4.90
C TRP A 102 -10.78 -1.64 -6.25
N ASN A 103 -11.01 -0.84 -7.30
CA ASN A 103 -10.84 -1.29 -8.68
C ASN A 103 -9.33 -1.35 -9.01
N PRO A 104 -8.82 -2.47 -9.57
CA PRO A 104 -7.40 -2.62 -9.84
C PRO A 104 -6.84 -1.60 -10.84
N THR A 105 -7.60 -1.25 -11.89
CA THR A 105 -7.16 -0.25 -12.88
C THR A 105 -6.95 1.11 -12.24
N VAL A 106 -7.94 1.58 -11.46
CA VAL A 106 -7.88 2.88 -10.80
C VAL A 106 -6.73 2.93 -9.81
N ALA A 107 -6.60 1.89 -8.98
CA ALA A 107 -5.54 1.83 -7.99
C ALA A 107 -4.14 1.75 -8.65
N ALA A 108 -3.97 0.92 -9.68
CA ALA A 108 -2.71 0.81 -10.40
C ALA A 108 -2.32 2.13 -11.09
N LYS A 109 -3.30 2.85 -11.66
CA LYS A 109 -3.10 4.19 -12.24
C LYS A 109 -2.63 5.20 -11.20
N GLN A 110 -3.32 5.26 -10.07
CA GLN A 110 -2.98 6.19 -8.99
C GLN A 110 -1.59 5.92 -8.45
N ILE A 111 -1.23 4.65 -8.22
CA ILE A 111 0.09 4.29 -7.72
C ILE A 111 1.18 4.61 -8.74
N ALA A 112 0.98 4.34 -10.04
CA ALA A 112 1.95 4.74 -11.07
C ALA A 112 2.16 6.26 -11.12
N SER A 113 1.10 7.04 -10.97
CA SER A 113 1.18 8.50 -10.87
C SER A 113 1.96 8.94 -9.63
N ILE A 114 1.64 8.41 -8.45
CA ILE A 114 2.34 8.74 -7.19
C ILE A 114 3.81 8.31 -7.27
N ASP A 115 4.10 7.19 -7.92
CA ASP A 115 5.46 6.71 -8.14
C ASP A 115 6.29 7.73 -8.93
N SER A 116 5.71 8.27 -10.00
CA SER A 116 6.31 9.36 -10.77
C SER A 116 6.48 10.64 -9.93
N TYR A 117 5.45 11.06 -9.18
CA TYR A 117 5.52 12.27 -8.33
C TYR A 117 6.56 12.17 -7.22
N SER A 118 6.81 10.95 -6.73
CA SER A 118 7.67 10.69 -5.59
C SER A 118 9.08 10.22 -5.98
N ASN A 119 9.38 10.11 -7.28
CA ASN A 119 10.62 9.51 -7.80
C ASN A 119 10.86 8.09 -7.25
N GLY A 120 9.86 7.23 -7.33
CA GLY A 120 10.03 5.81 -7.03
C GLY A 120 9.93 5.44 -5.56
N ARG A 121 9.16 6.20 -4.76
CA ARG A 121 9.10 6.02 -3.29
C ARG A 121 7.78 5.48 -2.77
N ILE A 122 6.81 5.19 -3.64
CA ILE A 122 5.58 4.49 -3.23
C ILE A 122 5.77 2.97 -3.35
N ALA A 123 5.19 2.24 -2.41
CA ALA A 123 4.97 0.80 -2.47
C ALA A 123 3.53 0.52 -2.04
N VAL A 124 3.06 -0.72 -2.22
CA VAL A 124 1.70 -1.11 -1.86
C VAL A 124 1.71 -2.32 -0.93
N ASN A 125 0.77 -2.36 0.01
CA ASN A 125 0.45 -3.57 0.78
C ASN A 125 -0.94 -4.06 0.38
N ILE A 126 -1.03 -5.16 -0.35
CA ILE A 126 -2.31 -5.69 -0.81
C ILE A 126 -2.87 -6.62 0.28
N VAL A 127 -3.96 -6.20 0.92
CA VAL A 127 -4.57 -6.93 2.04
C VAL A 127 -5.73 -7.80 1.58
N SER A 128 -6.01 -8.92 2.24
CA SER A 128 -7.14 -9.81 1.87
C SER A 128 -8.50 -9.35 2.42
N GLY A 129 -8.50 -8.43 3.39
CA GLY A 129 -9.70 -8.04 4.13
C GLY A 129 -10.17 -9.09 5.15
N TRP A 130 -10.61 -8.63 6.31
CA TRP A 130 -11.06 -9.49 7.41
C TRP A 130 -12.37 -8.99 8.06
N PHE A 131 -12.70 -7.71 7.92
CA PHE A 131 -13.85 -7.12 8.60
C PHE A 131 -15.08 -7.05 7.69
N LYS A 132 -15.92 -8.08 7.77
CA LYS A 132 -17.18 -8.22 7.00
C LYS A 132 -18.13 -7.03 7.14
N GLY A 133 -18.22 -6.47 8.34
CA GLY A 133 -19.10 -5.34 8.64
C GLY A 133 -18.77 -4.10 7.79
N GLU A 134 -17.48 -3.72 7.70
CA GLU A 134 -17.07 -2.61 6.85
C GLU A 134 -17.38 -2.88 5.38
N PHE A 135 -17.04 -4.07 4.87
CA PHE A 135 -17.28 -4.45 3.47
C PHE A 135 -18.75 -4.30 3.07
N THR A 136 -19.64 -4.91 3.85
CA THR A 136 -21.08 -4.91 3.56
C THR A 136 -21.70 -3.53 3.78
N SER A 137 -21.21 -2.75 4.75
CA SER A 137 -21.73 -1.39 5.01
C SER A 137 -21.44 -0.40 3.88
N VAL A 138 -20.39 -0.62 3.09
CA VAL A 138 -20.08 0.21 1.90
C VAL A 138 -20.69 -0.36 0.62
N GLY A 139 -21.59 -1.35 0.74
CA GLY A 139 -22.32 -1.94 -0.38
C GLY A 139 -21.58 -3.07 -1.11
N GLU A 140 -20.43 -3.52 -0.60
CA GLU A 140 -19.66 -4.59 -1.24
C GLU A 140 -20.08 -5.98 -0.77
N TRP A 141 -19.92 -6.95 -1.68
CA TRP A 141 -20.22 -8.35 -1.42
C TRP A 141 -19.12 -9.01 -0.59
N TRP A 142 -19.52 -9.76 0.43
CA TRP A 142 -18.59 -10.51 1.26
C TRP A 142 -18.27 -11.87 0.64
N LEU A 143 -17.01 -12.08 0.30
CA LEU A 143 -16.48 -13.38 -0.12
C LEU A 143 -15.97 -14.17 1.09
N GLU A 144 -16.03 -15.50 1.00
CA GLU A 144 -15.46 -16.38 2.03
C GLU A 144 -13.93 -16.39 2.01
N HIS A 145 -13.31 -16.98 3.04
CA HIS A 145 -11.86 -16.84 3.30
C HIS A 145 -11.01 -17.14 2.06
N ALA A 146 -11.12 -18.34 1.51
CA ALA A 146 -10.33 -18.78 0.36
C ALA A 146 -10.55 -17.90 -0.88
N GLU A 147 -11.80 -17.48 -1.14
CA GLU A 147 -12.14 -16.62 -2.27
C GLU A 147 -11.54 -15.22 -2.14
N ARG A 148 -11.47 -14.66 -0.93
CA ARG A 148 -10.78 -13.37 -0.70
C ARG A 148 -9.29 -13.46 -1.05
N TYR A 149 -8.65 -14.58 -0.74
CA TYR A 149 -7.25 -14.82 -1.10
C TYR A 149 -7.06 -15.02 -2.61
N ARG A 150 -7.96 -15.75 -3.28
CA ARG A 150 -7.96 -15.85 -4.75
C ARG A 150 -8.14 -14.49 -5.43
N ARG A 151 -9.12 -13.69 -4.96
CA ARG A 151 -9.33 -12.32 -5.46
C ARG A 151 -8.11 -11.43 -5.25
N ARG A 152 -7.44 -11.57 -4.10
CA ARG A 152 -6.19 -10.86 -3.82
C ARG A 152 -5.08 -11.25 -4.80
N ASN A 153 -4.89 -12.56 -5.03
CA ASN A 153 -3.90 -13.08 -5.96
C ASN A 153 -4.11 -12.50 -7.37
N GLU A 154 -5.33 -12.59 -7.92
CA GLU A 154 -5.62 -12.01 -9.23
C GLU A 154 -5.41 -10.50 -9.25
N PHE A 155 -5.77 -9.79 -8.18
CA PHE A 155 -5.57 -8.34 -8.09
C PHE A 155 -4.09 -7.98 -8.20
N ILE A 156 -3.20 -8.73 -7.53
CA ILE A 156 -1.74 -8.53 -7.61
C ILE A 156 -1.22 -8.84 -9.01
N ARG A 157 -1.68 -9.93 -9.63
CA ARG A 157 -1.29 -10.30 -11.01
C ARG A 157 -1.71 -9.23 -12.01
N VAL A 158 -2.92 -8.69 -11.88
CA VAL A 158 -3.41 -7.56 -12.68
C VAL A 158 -2.56 -6.31 -12.42
N PHE A 159 -2.24 -5.99 -11.16
CA PHE A 159 -1.37 -4.86 -10.81
C PHE A 159 -0.02 -4.93 -11.53
N LYS A 160 0.66 -6.07 -11.40
CA LYS A 160 1.94 -6.33 -12.08
C LYS A 160 1.77 -6.20 -13.59
N GLY A 161 0.78 -6.89 -14.16
CA GLY A 161 0.50 -6.85 -15.59
C GLY A 161 0.26 -5.43 -16.12
N ILE A 162 -0.54 -4.62 -15.45
CA ILE A 162 -0.80 -3.22 -15.84
C ILE A 162 0.52 -2.43 -15.92
N TRP A 163 1.39 -2.62 -14.93
CA TRP A 163 2.65 -1.87 -14.82
C TRP A 163 3.77 -2.39 -15.73
N THR A 164 3.78 -3.69 -16.06
CA THR A 164 4.91 -4.31 -16.77
C THR A 164 4.59 -4.80 -18.18
N SER A 165 3.31 -4.85 -18.58
CA SER A 165 2.96 -5.23 -19.95
C SER A 165 3.59 -4.25 -20.96
N PRO A 166 4.12 -4.76 -22.09
CA PRO A 166 4.62 -3.93 -23.18
C PRO A 166 3.56 -2.96 -23.68
N ASP A 167 3.98 -1.78 -24.12
CA ASP A 167 3.05 -0.74 -24.55
C ASP A 167 2.27 -1.15 -25.82
N GLU A 168 2.87 -1.99 -26.66
CA GLU A 168 2.31 -2.45 -27.93
C GLU A 168 1.20 -3.48 -27.74
N THR A 169 1.30 -4.32 -26.71
CA THR A 169 0.37 -5.45 -26.47
C THR A 169 -0.57 -5.21 -25.30
N GLY A 170 -0.16 -4.39 -24.32
CA GLY A 170 -0.93 -4.13 -23.10
C GLY A 170 -1.15 -5.38 -22.24
N LEU A 171 -2.00 -5.25 -21.23
CA LEU A 171 -2.42 -6.36 -20.39
C LEU A 171 -3.63 -7.08 -21.01
N THR A 172 -3.47 -8.37 -21.24
CA THR A 172 -4.59 -9.31 -21.40
C THR A 172 -4.60 -10.27 -20.22
N PHE A 173 -5.73 -10.35 -19.53
CA PHE A 173 -5.90 -11.17 -18.32
C PHE A 173 -7.32 -11.72 -18.29
N SER A 174 -7.47 -13.00 -17.96
CA SER A 174 -8.76 -13.65 -17.82
C SER A 174 -8.77 -14.49 -16.55
N GLY A 175 -9.23 -13.90 -15.46
CA GLY A 175 -9.45 -14.58 -14.19
C GLY A 175 -10.93 -14.66 -13.83
N ASP A 176 -11.20 -15.17 -12.64
CA ASP A 176 -12.55 -15.29 -12.10
C ASP A 176 -13.08 -13.92 -11.70
N PHE A 177 -12.23 -13.07 -11.12
CA PHE A 177 -12.59 -11.76 -10.59
C PHE A 177 -12.33 -10.62 -11.56
N TYR A 178 -11.27 -10.71 -12.38
CA TYR A 178 -10.89 -9.63 -13.29
C TYR A 178 -10.67 -10.10 -14.72
N ARG A 179 -11.05 -9.26 -15.68
CA ARG A 179 -10.86 -9.49 -17.12
C ARG A 179 -10.35 -8.22 -17.78
N TYR A 180 -9.31 -8.36 -18.61
CA TYR A 180 -8.67 -7.31 -19.36
C TYR A 180 -8.36 -7.80 -20.77
N THR A 181 -8.46 -6.91 -21.75
CA THR A 181 -8.15 -7.20 -23.16
C THR A 181 -7.33 -6.05 -23.71
N ASN A 182 -6.05 -6.32 -24.02
CA ASN A 182 -5.08 -5.37 -24.57
C ASN A 182 -5.09 -4.01 -23.86
N SER A 183 -5.23 -4.02 -22.54
CA SER A 183 -5.35 -2.80 -21.74
C SER A 183 -3.98 -2.19 -21.50
N ASN A 184 -3.68 -1.08 -22.15
CA ASN A 184 -2.45 -0.34 -21.91
C ASN A 184 -2.69 0.93 -21.07
N LEU A 185 -2.10 0.96 -19.88
CA LEU A 185 -2.12 2.12 -18.99
C LEU A 185 -0.76 2.81 -19.00
N SER A 186 -0.75 4.12 -19.32
CA SER A 186 0.45 4.95 -19.31
C SER A 186 0.20 6.28 -18.58
N PRO A 187 1.18 6.87 -17.86
CA PRO A 187 2.55 6.39 -17.73
C PRO A 187 2.65 5.13 -16.86
N LYS A 188 3.68 4.31 -17.13
CA LYS A 188 4.13 3.23 -16.25
C LYS A 188 4.82 3.82 -15.01
N PRO A 189 4.94 3.06 -13.90
CA PRO A 189 5.77 3.45 -12.78
C PRO A 189 7.23 3.69 -13.21
N VAL A 190 7.95 4.54 -12.47
CA VAL A 190 9.38 4.80 -12.68
C VAL A 190 10.26 3.72 -12.04
N GLN A 191 9.73 2.98 -11.06
CA GLN A 191 10.42 1.83 -10.47
C GLN A 191 10.41 0.61 -11.41
N THR A 192 11.57 -0.01 -11.58
CA THR A 192 11.75 -1.26 -12.34
C THR A 192 11.93 -2.45 -11.38
N PRO A 193 11.25 -3.60 -11.59
CA PRO A 193 10.24 -3.83 -12.62
C PRO A 193 8.90 -3.12 -12.36
N HIS A 194 8.58 -2.82 -11.10
CA HIS A 194 7.38 -2.10 -10.69
C HIS A 194 7.52 -1.66 -9.23
N PRO A 195 6.59 -0.85 -8.68
CA PRO A 195 6.58 -0.52 -7.26
C PRO A 195 6.52 -1.77 -6.37
N GLY A 196 7.18 -1.72 -5.21
CA GLY A 196 7.21 -2.84 -4.27
C GLY A 196 5.80 -3.28 -3.86
N ILE A 197 5.54 -4.59 -3.90
CA ILE A 197 4.28 -5.19 -3.46
C ILE A 197 4.54 -5.99 -2.20
N PHE A 198 3.88 -5.60 -1.11
CA PHE A 198 3.91 -6.26 0.19
C PHE A 198 2.58 -6.98 0.42
N GLN A 199 2.64 -8.04 1.22
CA GLN A 199 1.49 -8.81 1.64
C GLN A 199 1.72 -9.30 3.07
N GLY A 200 0.65 -9.64 3.76
CA GLY A 200 0.70 -10.31 5.05
C GLY A 200 -0.40 -11.36 5.18
N GLY A 201 -0.22 -12.27 6.13
CA GLY A 201 -1.19 -13.31 6.46
C GLY A 201 -0.49 -14.60 6.91
N ASN A 202 -1.14 -15.32 7.83
CA ASN A 202 -0.56 -16.52 8.45
C ASN A 202 -1.24 -17.82 8.02
N SER A 203 -2.32 -17.78 7.23
CA SER A 203 -2.97 -18.98 6.72
C SER A 203 -2.12 -19.63 5.62
N ASP A 204 -2.38 -20.91 5.34
CA ASP A 204 -1.69 -21.61 4.24
C ASP A 204 -1.97 -20.94 2.90
N ASP A 205 -3.21 -20.51 2.64
CA ASP A 205 -3.56 -19.69 1.46
C ASP A 205 -2.74 -18.40 1.38
N ALA A 206 -2.47 -17.75 2.52
CA ALA A 206 -1.67 -16.52 2.55
C ALA A 206 -0.21 -16.80 2.18
N ARG A 207 0.35 -17.88 2.73
CA ARG A 207 1.75 -18.29 2.53
C ARG A 207 1.99 -18.77 1.11
N THR A 208 1.09 -19.58 0.56
CA THR A 208 1.12 -20.02 -0.84
C THR A 208 1.08 -18.83 -1.78
N ASN A 209 0.12 -17.92 -1.60
CA ASN A 209 0.06 -16.70 -2.41
C ASN A 209 1.33 -15.86 -2.30
N ALA A 210 1.88 -15.68 -1.10
CA ALA A 210 3.10 -14.90 -0.92
C ALA A 210 4.33 -15.52 -1.64
N ALA A 211 4.34 -16.83 -1.87
CA ALA A 211 5.39 -17.51 -2.61
C ALA A 211 5.20 -17.46 -4.13
N GLU A 212 3.96 -17.32 -4.61
CA GLU A 212 3.62 -17.37 -6.04
C GLU A 212 3.60 -16.00 -6.73
N VAL A 213 3.16 -14.96 -6.02
CA VAL A 213 2.93 -13.62 -6.59
C VAL A 213 3.86 -12.56 -6.07
#